data_AF-A0A969I3T2-F1
#
_entry.id   AF-A0A969I3T2-F1
#
_cell.length_a   1.000
_cell.length_b   1.000
_cell.length_c   1.000
_cell.angle_alpha   90.00
_cell.angle_beta   90.00
_cell.angle_gamma   90.00
#
_symmetry.space_group_name_H-M   'P 1'
#
loop_
_entity.id
_entity.type
_entity.pdbx_description
1 polymer ?
#
loop_
_entity_poly.entity_id
_entity_poly.type
_entity_poly.pdbx_seq_one_letter_code
_entity_poly.pdbx_strand_id
1 'polypeptide(L)'
;MTRETLLLCEAAGFDVVLVETVGVGQSETMVAEMVDLFLALMLPGAGDELQGIKKGVLEIADIIVVNKADGDNEVRAKQAMIHYRNALHITQPKTPSWQPPVSLCSSVKVTGLDHIWEKLELYKRTLTETGEWAQKRQKQRVKWLWSMIQDKLMTDFRDSPAIKAALPEIETELLSGRLTVTLAAETLLGIYHR
;
A
#
# COMPACT_ATOMS: atom_id res chain seq x y z
N MET A 1 -8.58 4.33 -11.29
CA MET A 1 -9.52 3.20 -11.17
C MET A 1 -9.80 2.78 -9.72
N THR A 2 -8.87 2.15 -8.98
CA THR A 2 -9.19 1.58 -7.64
C THR A 2 -9.79 2.58 -6.65
N ARG A 3 -9.27 3.82 -6.59
CA ARG A 3 -9.79 4.88 -5.69
C ARG A 3 -11.16 5.43 -6.09
N GLU A 4 -11.48 5.45 -7.38
CA GLU A 4 -12.81 5.86 -7.87
C GLU A 4 -13.85 4.79 -7.53
N THR A 5 -13.48 3.51 -7.68
CA THR A 5 -14.31 2.38 -7.24
C THR A 5 -14.59 2.44 -5.74
N LEU A 6 -13.60 2.82 -4.91
CA LEU A 6 -13.82 3.02 -3.47
C LEU A 6 -14.94 4.03 -3.19
N LEU A 7 -14.93 5.19 -3.85
CA LEU A 7 -15.99 6.18 -3.70
C LEU A 7 -17.36 5.66 -4.17
N LEU A 8 -17.38 4.88 -5.25
CA LEU A 8 -18.63 4.28 -5.72
C LEU A 8 -19.18 3.26 -4.73
N CYS A 9 -18.33 2.45 -4.09
CA CYS A 9 -18.73 1.55 -3.03
C CYS A 9 -19.29 2.31 -1.81
N GLU A 10 -18.61 3.36 -1.36
CA GLU A 10 -19.11 4.20 -0.26
C GLU A 10 -20.45 4.85 -0.62
N ALA A 11 -20.58 5.42 -1.83
CA ALA A 11 -21.82 6.04 -2.31
C ALA A 11 -22.97 5.05 -2.49
N ALA A 12 -22.66 3.77 -2.77
CA ALA A 12 -23.63 2.69 -2.86
C ALA A 12 -24.06 2.15 -1.48
N GLY A 13 -23.54 2.69 -0.38
CA GLY A 13 -23.93 2.32 0.98
C GLY A 13 -23.19 1.11 1.55
N PHE A 14 -22.03 0.75 0.99
CA PHE A 14 -21.17 -0.26 1.63
C PHE A 14 -20.44 0.36 2.82
N ASP A 15 -20.67 -0.20 4.01
CA ASP A 15 -20.04 0.27 5.26
C ASP A 15 -18.59 -0.22 5.44
N VAL A 16 -18.22 -1.27 4.69
CA VAL A 16 -16.90 -1.92 4.74
C VAL A 16 -16.46 -2.23 3.32
N VAL A 17 -15.28 -1.76 2.94
CA VAL A 17 -14.67 -2.03 1.64
C VAL A 17 -13.28 -2.61 1.86
N LEU A 18 -13.04 -3.82 1.33
CA LEU A 18 -11.75 -4.48 1.40
C LEU A 18 -10.97 -4.24 0.10
N VAL A 19 -9.73 -3.77 0.22
CA VAL A 19 -8.81 -3.59 -0.91
C VAL A 19 -7.65 -4.56 -0.75
N GLU A 20 -7.57 -5.51 -1.68
CA GLU A 20 -6.51 -6.52 -1.71
C GLU A 20 -5.46 -6.19 -2.77
N THR A 21 -4.19 -6.45 -2.49
CA THR A 21 -3.09 -6.40 -3.46
C THR A 21 -2.90 -7.77 -4.10
N VAL A 22 -2.63 -7.82 -5.41
CA VAL A 22 -2.51 -9.08 -6.17
C VAL A 22 -1.05 -9.61 -6.27
N GLY A 23 -0.16 -9.21 -5.35
CA GLY A 23 1.25 -9.63 -5.32
C GLY A 23 2.24 -8.77 -6.15
N VAL A 24 3.54 -9.02 -5.92
CA VAL A 24 4.79 -8.38 -6.43
C VAL A 24 4.67 -6.95 -7.02
N GLY A 25 5.04 -5.94 -6.22
CA GLY A 25 5.21 -4.56 -6.70
C GLY A 25 5.58 -3.56 -5.59
N GLN A 26 5.45 -2.25 -5.90
CA GLN A 26 5.37 -1.12 -4.95
C GLN A 26 3.89 -0.83 -4.58
N SER A 27 3.02 -1.83 -4.75
CA SER A 27 1.57 -1.69 -4.63
C SER A 27 1.11 -1.59 -3.17
N GLU A 28 1.91 -2.06 -2.22
CA GLU A 28 1.57 -2.07 -0.79
C GLU A 28 1.49 -0.64 -0.23
N THR A 29 2.48 0.20 -0.54
CA THR A 29 2.47 1.61 -0.12
C THR A 29 1.29 2.36 -0.75
N MET A 30 1.03 2.14 -2.04
CA MET A 30 -0.10 2.77 -2.73
C MET A 30 -1.44 2.39 -2.08
N VAL A 31 -1.61 1.12 -1.71
CA VAL A 31 -2.81 0.64 -1.00
C VAL A 31 -2.88 1.22 0.40
N ALA A 32 -1.79 1.22 1.17
CA ALA A 32 -1.76 1.82 2.51
C ALA A 32 -2.10 3.33 2.50
N GLU A 33 -1.83 4.02 1.41
CA GLU A 33 -2.19 5.43 1.20
C GLU A 33 -3.64 5.64 0.72
N MET A 34 -4.40 4.58 0.43
CA MET A 34 -5.81 4.68 -0.01
C MET A 34 -6.83 4.14 0.99
N VAL A 35 -6.37 3.35 1.97
CA VAL A 35 -7.23 2.74 2.98
C VAL A 35 -7.10 3.43 4.33
N ASP A 36 -8.13 3.31 5.15
CA ASP A 36 -8.07 3.79 6.54
C ASP A 36 -7.21 2.92 7.44
N LEU A 37 -7.08 1.63 7.13
CA LEU A 37 -6.34 0.65 7.92
C LEU A 37 -5.67 -0.35 6.97
N PHE A 38 -4.36 -0.53 7.10
CA PHE A 38 -3.61 -1.51 6.34
C PHE A 38 -3.30 -2.75 7.20
N LEU A 39 -3.84 -3.90 6.78
CA LEU A 39 -3.61 -5.19 7.42
C LEU A 39 -2.59 -6.00 6.63
N ALA A 40 -1.49 -6.39 7.28
CA ALA A 40 -0.49 -7.26 6.70
C ALA A 40 -0.74 -8.73 7.10
N LEU A 41 -0.95 -9.59 6.11
CA LEU A 41 -1.14 -11.03 6.31
C LEU A 41 0.20 -11.76 6.13
N MET A 42 0.61 -12.50 7.16
CA MET A 42 1.89 -13.20 7.25
C MET A 42 1.68 -14.71 7.38
N LEU A 43 2.70 -15.49 7.02
CA LEU A 43 2.69 -16.95 7.15
C LEU A 43 3.59 -17.44 8.31
N PRO A 44 3.28 -18.60 8.91
CA PRO A 44 4.14 -19.25 9.90
C PRO A 44 5.44 -19.72 9.25
N GLY A 45 6.55 -19.70 9.98
CA GLY A 45 7.83 -20.24 9.49
C GLY A 45 8.58 -19.35 8.49
N ALA A 46 8.08 -18.15 8.19
CA ALA A 46 8.77 -17.12 7.40
C ALA A 46 9.95 -16.46 8.17
N GLY A 47 10.54 -17.14 9.16
CA GLY A 47 11.54 -16.58 10.08
C GLY A 47 12.83 -16.09 9.40
N ASP A 48 13.26 -16.78 8.35
CA ASP A 48 14.40 -16.34 7.51
C ASP A 48 14.01 -15.23 6.52
N GLU A 49 12.71 -15.06 6.27
CA GLU A 49 12.18 -14.01 5.41
C GLU A 49 12.01 -12.69 6.17
N LEU A 50 12.32 -12.56 7.46
CA LEU A 50 12.30 -11.24 8.11
C LEU A 50 13.30 -10.25 7.48
N GLN A 51 14.32 -10.74 6.79
CA GLN A 51 15.19 -9.93 5.92
C GLN A 51 14.54 -9.58 4.55
N GLY A 52 13.55 -10.37 4.09
CA GLY A 52 12.86 -10.24 2.80
C GLY A 52 11.42 -9.71 2.87
N ILE A 53 10.78 -9.77 4.04
CA ILE A 53 9.60 -8.99 4.42
C ILE A 53 10.13 -7.58 4.44
N LYS A 54 10.01 -6.94 3.27
CA LYS A 54 10.50 -5.60 3.00
C LYS A 54 10.26 -4.78 4.26
N LYS A 55 11.33 -4.24 4.85
CA LYS A 55 11.27 -3.30 5.97
C LYS A 55 10.08 -2.32 5.86
N GLY A 56 9.74 -1.93 4.62
CA GLY A 56 8.57 -1.10 4.29
C GLY A 56 7.17 -1.66 4.62
N VAL A 57 6.89 -2.97 4.60
CA VAL A 57 5.55 -3.50 4.92
C VAL A 57 5.25 -3.39 6.42
N LEU A 58 6.24 -3.69 7.27
CA LEU A 58 6.10 -3.52 8.72
C LEU A 58 5.92 -2.05 9.10
N GLU A 59 6.62 -1.14 8.40
CA GLU A 59 6.51 0.31 8.64
C GLU A 59 5.14 0.89 8.28
N ILE A 60 4.40 0.27 7.34
CA ILE A 60 3.09 0.77 6.91
C ILE A 60 1.90 0.04 7.55
N ALA A 61 2.13 -1.10 8.21
CA ALA A 61 1.10 -1.95 8.79
C ALA A 61 0.45 -1.34 10.03
N ASP A 62 -0.89 -1.26 10.02
CA ASP A 62 -1.70 -0.89 11.16
C ASP A 62 -2.04 -2.13 12.02
N ILE A 63 -2.14 -3.32 11.40
CA ILE A 63 -2.32 -4.62 12.06
C ILE A 63 -1.52 -5.69 11.32
N ILE A 64 -0.92 -6.63 12.05
CA ILE A 64 -0.31 -7.83 11.48
C ILE A 64 -1.11 -9.06 11.88
N VAL A 65 -1.38 -9.94 10.92
CA VAL A 65 -2.07 -11.22 11.16
C VAL A 65 -1.21 -12.36 10.63
N VAL A 66 -0.84 -13.30 11.49
CA VAL A 66 -0.21 -14.56 11.07
C VAL A 66 -1.30 -15.60 10.83
N ASN A 67 -1.56 -15.90 9.57
CA ASN A 67 -2.56 -16.89 9.15
C ASN A 67 -1.98 -18.31 9.24
N LYS A 68 -2.80 -19.34 8.98
CA LYS A 68 -2.43 -20.77 9.04
C LYS A 68 -1.94 -21.21 10.42
N ALA A 69 -2.46 -20.60 11.49
CA ALA A 69 -2.18 -20.98 12.87
C ALA A 69 -3.02 -22.21 13.27
N ASP A 70 -2.80 -23.35 12.59
CA ASP A 70 -3.52 -24.60 12.77
C ASP A 70 -2.62 -25.81 12.51
N GLY A 71 -2.96 -26.94 13.15
CA GLY A 71 -2.23 -28.21 13.01
C GLY A 71 -0.74 -28.06 13.35
N ASP A 72 0.12 -28.60 12.48
CA ASP A 72 1.57 -28.59 12.68
C ASP A 72 2.18 -27.16 12.65
N ASN A 73 1.42 -26.17 12.18
CA ASN A 73 1.89 -24.79 12.11
C ASN A 73 1.64 -23.97 13.38
N GLU A 74 0.87 -24.47 14.36
CA GLU A 74 0.53 -23.69 15.56
C GLU A 74 1.76 -23.16 16.31
N VAL A 75 2.78 -24.00 16.49
CA VAL A 75 4.03 -23.62 17.17
C VAL A 75 4.78 -22.57 16.36
N ARG A 76 4.91 -22.77 15.04
CA ARG A 76 5.58 -21.83 14.13
C ARG A 76 4.85 -20.49 14.04
N ALA A 77 3.52 -20.51 14.09
CA ALA A 77 2.71 -19.30 14.04
C ALA A 77 2.88 -18.47 15.31
N LYS A 78 2.87 -19.13 16.49
CA LYS A 78 3.16 -18.47 17.78
C LYS A 78 4.56 -17.87 17.82
N GLN A 79 5.56 -18.58 17.30
CA GLN A 79 6.92 -18.04 17.16
C GLN A 79 6.95 -16.80 16.26
N ALA A 80 6.36 -16.89 15.06
CA ALA A 80 6.28 -15.75 14.12
C ALA A 80 5.59 -14.53 14.76
N MET A 81 4.49 -14.73 15.48
CA MET A 81 3.81 -13.66 16.20
C MET A 81 4.73 -12.97 17.21
N ILE A 82 5.52 -13.72 17.98
CA ILE A 82 6.49 -13.17 18.94
C ILE A 82 7.55 -12.36 18.19
N HIS A 83 8.08 -12.88 17.08
CA HIS A 83 9.07 -12.17 16.26
C HIS A 83 8.54 -10.83 15.75
N TYR A 84 7.33 -10.78 15.17
CA TYR A 84 6.74 -9.52 14.70
C TYR A 84 6.43 -8.56 15.83
N ARG A 85 5.96 -9.03 16.99
CA ARG A 85 5.72 -8.17 18.15
C ARG A 85 7.00 -7.50 18.61
N ASN A 86 8.09 -8.27 18.70
CA ASN A 86 9.40 -7.75 19.09
C ASN A 86 9.91 -6.73 18.07
N ALA A 87 9.77 -7.01 16.77
CA ALA A 87 10.13 -6.08 15.70
C ALA A 87 9.34 -4.76 15.78
N LEU A 88 8.02 -4.84 16.02
CA LEU A 88 7.18 -3.65 16.15
C LEU A 88 7.48 -2.82 17.41
N HIS A 89 8.01 -3.45 18.47
CA HIS A 89 8.35 -2.77 19.71
C HIS A 89 9.61 -1.89 19.58
N ILE A 90 10.52 -2.24 18.67
CA ILE A 90 11.75 -1.48 18.41
C ILE A 90 11.58 -0.44 17.29
N THR A 91 10.45 -0.44 16.59
CA THR A 91 10.12 0.54 15.55
C THR A 91 9.24 1.65 16.09
N GLN A 92 9.44 2.88 15.62
CA GLN A 92 8.51 3.97 15.92
C GLN A 92 7.16 3.69 15.26
N PRO A 93 6.04 3.79 15.99
CA PRO A 93 4.72 3.61 15.41
C PRO A 93 4.43 4.73 14.39
N LYS A 94 3.87 4.33 13.24
CA LYS A 94 3.39 5.25 12.19
C LYS A 94 2.33 6.22 12.69
N THR A 95 1.48 5.75 13.59
CA THR A 95 0.40 6.53 14.21
C THR A 95 0.70 6.62 15.71
N PRO A 96 0.97 7.81 16.26
CA PRO A 96 1.39 7.96 17.66
C PRO A 96 0.43 7.33 18.69
N SER A 97 -0.87 7.32 18.42
CA SER A 97 -1.88 6.73 19.32
C SER A 97 -2.07 5.22 19.16
N TRP A 98 -1.37 4.57 18.21
CA TRP A 98 -1.60 3.18 17.86
C TRP A 98 -0.32 2.37 17.80
N GLN A 99 -0.25 1.34 18.64
CA GLN A 99 0.74 0.28 18.52
C GLN A 99 0.13 -0.89 17.74
N PRO A 100 0.66 -1.22 16.55
CA PRO A 100 0.11 -2.31 15.75
C PRO A 100 0.08 -3.65 16.51
N PRO A 101 -1.09 -4.28 16.68
CA PRO A 101 -1.17 -5.61 17.26
C PRO A 101 -0.74 -6.67 16.25
N VAL A 102 -0.24 -7.79 16.79
CA VAL A 102 -0.01 -9.02 16.01
C VAL A 102 -0.95 -10.10 16.51
N SER A 103 -1.77 -10.62 15.61
CA SER A 103 -2.81 -11.63 15.89
C SER A 103 -2.54 -12.92 15.12
N LEU A 104 -3.09 -14.03 15.60
CA LEU A 104 -3.08 -15.32 14.92
C LEU A 104 -4.46 -15.61 14.34
N CYS A 105 -4.51 -16.24 13.17
CA CYS A 105 -5.76 -16.83 12.68
C CYS A 105 -5.52 -18.11 11.89
N SER A 106 -6.60 -18.88 11.74
CA SER A 106 -6.71 -19.89 10.69
C SER A 106 -7.95 -19.59 9.87
N SER A 107 -7.74 -19.13 8.65
CA SER A 107 -8.83 -18.97 7.66
C SER A 107 -9.54 -20.29 7.36
N VAL A 108 -8.81 -21.43 7.34
CA VAL A 108 -9.38 -22.75 7.06
C VAL A 108 -10.19 -23.30 8.21
N LYS A 109 -9.74 -23.08 9.46
CA LYS A 109 -10.49 -23.48 10.67
C LYS A 109 -11.47 -22.42 11.15
N VAL A 110 -11.49 -21.25 10.50
CA VAL A 110 -12.31 -20.09 10.88
C VAL A 110 -12.07 -19.69 12.34
N THR A 111 -10.80 -19.61 12.75
CA THR A 111 -10.41 -19.24 14.12
C THR A 111 -9.63 -17.92 14.12
N GLY A 112 -9.85 -17.11 15.16
CA GLY A 112 -9.15 -15.82 15.36
C GLY A 112 -9.67 -14.65 14.52
N LEU A 113 -10.61 -14.88 13.60
CA LEU A 113 -11.18 -13.83 12.73
C LEU A 113 -12.00 -12.79 13.52
N ASP A 114 -12.82 -13.22 14.48
CA ASP A 114 -13.59 -12.30 15.33
C ASP A 114 -12.67 -11.37 16.13
N HIS A 115 -11.58 -11.92 16.67
CA HIS A 115 -10.60 -11.13 17.40
C HIS A 115 -9.87 -10.13 16.49
N ILE A 116 -9.60 -10.49 15.23
CA ILE A 116 -9.05 -9.55 14.26
C ILE A 116 -10.04 -8.41 14.03
N TRP A 117 -11.33 -8.73 13.86
CA TRP A 117 -12.38 -7.73 13.69
C TRP A 117 -12.46 -6.76 14.88
N GLU A 118 -12.42 -7.26 16.11
CA GLU A 118 -12.36 -6.44 17.32
C GLU A 118 -11.17 -5.46 17.31
N LYS A 119 -10.01 -5.87 16.78
CA LYS A 119 -8.84 -4.98 16.64
C LYS A 119 -9.05 -3.92 15.56
N LEU A 120 -9.72 -4.25 14.45
CA LEU A 120 -10.09 -3.28 13.41
C LEU A 120 -11.02 -2.20 13.98
N GLU A 121 -12.03 -2.60 14.76
CA GLU A 121 -12.95 -1.67 15.43
C GLU A 121 -12.26 -0.82 16.49
N LEU A 122 -11.36 -1.43 17.28
CA LEU A 122 -10.54 -0.72 18.25
C LEU A 122 -9.66 0.33 17.57
N TYR A 123 -9.01 0.02 16.44
CA TYR A 123 -8.23 0.99 15.67
C TYR A 123 -9.09 2.18 15.25
N LYS A 124 -10.24 1.91 14.63
CA LYS A 124 -11.17 2.96 14.18
C LYS A 124 -11.59 3.85 15.34
N ARG A 125 -11.95 3.26 16.49
CA ARG A 125 -12.33 4.00 17.69
C ARG A 125 -11.19 4.88 18.20
N THR A 126 -9.99 4.31 18.42
CA THR A 126 -8.83 5.05 18.92
C THR A 126 -8.50 6.26 18.05
N LEU A 127 -8.40 6.07 16.72
CA LEU A 127 -8.07 7.18 15.81
C LEU A 127 -9.22 8.18 15.67
N THR A 128 -10.47 7.77 15.88
CA THR A 128 -11.60 8.69 15.88
C THR A 128 -11.57 9.58 17.12
N GLU A 129 -11.31 9.01 18.29
CA GLU A 129 -11.20 9.72 19.57
C GLU A 129 -10.04 10.72 19.60
N THR A 130 -8.91 10.39 18.96
CA THR A 130 -7.76 11.30 18.84
C THR A 130 -7.89 12.30 17.69
N GLY A 131 -8.89 12.15 16.83
CA GLY A 131 -9.08 12.95 15.61
C GLY A 131 -8.15 12.58 14.44
N GLU A 132 -7.23 11.62 14.64
CA GLU A 132 -6.28 11.18 13.62
C GLU A 132 -6.97 10.50 12.43
N TRP A 133 -8.14 9.89 12.62
CA TRP A 133 -8.94 9.27 11.55
C TRP A 133 -9.31 10.29 10.47
N ALA A 134 -9.89 11.41 10.88
CA ALA A 134 -10.29 12.47 9.95
C ALA A 134 -9.07 13.15 9.29
N GLN A 135 -8.01 13.37 10.06
CA GLN A 135 -6.76 13.94 9.55
C GLN A 135 -6.09 13.04 8.50
N LYS A 136 -6.06 11.72 8.74
CA LYS A 136 -5.53 10.73 7.79
C LYS A 136 -6.28 10.81 6.46
N ARG A 137 -7.62 10.74 6.50
CA ARG A 137 -8.47 10.88 5.31
C ARG A 137 -8.25 12.22 4.59
N GLN A 138 -8.09 13.33 5.31
CA GLN A 138 -7.82 14.63 4.70
C GLN A 138 -6.49 14.66 3.95
N LYS A 139 -5.43 14.12 4.55
CA LYS A 139 -4.11 14.01 3.90
C LYS A 139 -4.18 13.11 2.66
N GLN A 140 -4.92 12.00 2.75
CA GLN A 140 -5.13 11.09 1.61
C GLN A 140 -5.86 11.77 0.44
N ARG A 141 -6.87 12.63 0.71
CA ARG A 141 -7.55 13.40 -0.35
C ARG A 141 -6.59 14.32 -1.12
N VAL A 142 -5.69 15.02 -0.41
CA VAL A 142 -4.70 15.89 -1.06
C VAL A 142 -3.71 15.08 -1.89
N LYS A 143 -3.19 13.98 -1.33
CA LYS A 143 -2.32 13.06 -2.10
C LYS A 143 -3.01 12.53 -3.34
N TRP A 144 -4.29 12.20 -3.21
CA TRP A 144 -5.08 11.71 -4.33
C TRP A 144 -5.26 12.75 -5.43
N LEU A 145 -5.57 14.01 -5.09
CA LEU A 145 -5.63 15.09 -6.07
C LEU A 145 -4.35 15.16 -6.93
N TRP A 146 -3.18 15.15 -6.30
CA TRP A 146 -1.91 15.21 -7.01
C TRP A 146 -1.63 13.97 -7.86
N SER A 147 -2.00 12.78 -7.37
CA SER A 147 -1.91 11.54 -8.17
C SER A 147 -2.77 11.63 -9.43
N MET A 148 -4.01 12.13 -9.32
CA MET A 148 -4.90 12.29 -10.48
C MET A 148 -4.33 13.28 -11.50
N ILE A 149 -3.80 14.40 -11.03
CA ILE A 149 -3.16 15.39 -11.90
C ILE A 149 -1.96 14.77 -12.61
N GLN A 150 -1.09 14.07 -11.88
CA GLN A 150 0.09 13.43 -12.46
C GLN A 150 -0.28 12.37 -13.51
N ASP A 151 -1.25 11.51 -13.19
CA ASP A 151 -1.73 10.48 -14.12
C ASP A 151 -2.30 11.12 -15.38
N LYS A 152 -3.15 12.15 -15.24
CA LYS A 152 -3.76 12.86 -16.36
C LYS A 152 -2.71 13.57 -17.22
N LEU A 153 -1.77 14.29 -16.62
CA LEU A 153 -0.69 14.95 -17.34
C LEU A 153 0.18 13.95 -18.11
N MET A 154 0.48 12.80 -17.51
CA MET A 154 1.27 11.76 -18.16
C MET A 154 0.51 11.10 -19.32
N THR A 155 -0.78 10.85 -19.14
CA THR A 155 -1.66 10.37 -20.23
C THR A 155 -1.69 11.38 -21.37
N ASP A 156 -1.98 12.65 -21.07
CA ASP A 156 -2.06 13.71 -22.09
C ASP A 156 -0.74 13.92 -22.83
N PHE A 157 0.38 13.86 -22.10
CA PHE A 157 1.72 13.91 -22.68
C PHE A 157 1.97 12.75 -23.65
N ARG A 158 1.69 11.51 -23.23
CA ARG A 158 1.87 10.32 -24.07
C ARG A 158 0.91 10.31 -25.26
N ASP A 159 -0.28 10.87 -25.10
CA ASP A 159 -1.30 10.87 -26.15
C ASP A 159 -1.15 11.99 -27.17
N SER A 160 -0.34 13.02 -26.88
CA SER A 160 -0.02 14.10 -27.80
C SER A 160 0.50 13.56 -29.15
N PRO A 161 -0.12 13.93 -30.29
CA PRO A 161 0.34 13.49 -31.62
C PRO A 161 1.79 13.88 -31.91
N ALA A 162 2.23 15.05 -31.44
CA ALA A 162 3.60 15.53 -31.63
C ALA A 162 4.61 14.67 -30.86
N ILE A 163 4.26 14.26 -29.63
CA ILE A 163 5.08 13.34 -28.83
C ILE A 163 5.11 11.95 -29.46
N LYS A 164 3.95 11.40 -29.86
CA LYS A 164 3.87 10.10 -30.55
C LYS A 164 4.71 10.07 -31.83
N ALA A 165 4.79 11.18 -32.57
CA ALA A 165 5.59 11.29 -33.78
C ALA A 165 7.10 11.37 -33.49
N ALA A 166 7.51 12.10 -32.44
CA ALA A 166 8.93 12.33 -32.11
C ALA A 166 9.58 11.19 -31.30
N LEU A 167 8.78 10.44 -30.51
CA LEU A 167 9.28 9.46 -29.56
C LEU A 167 10.14 8.34 -30.20
N PRO A 168 9.77 7.72 -31.34
CA PRO A 168 10.54 6.61 -31.91
C PRO A 168 11.97 7.01 -32.32
N GLU A 169 12.16 8.22 -32.85
CA GLU A 169 13.48 8.72 -33.24
C GLU A 169 14.33 9.01 -32.00
N ILE A 170 13.74 9.65 -30.98
CA ILE A 170 14.42 9.95 -29.71
C ILE A 170 14.85 8.67 -28.98
N GLU A 171 14.01 7.63 -28.95
CA GLU A 171 14.37 6.33 -28.39
C GLU A 171 15.52 5.67 -29.16
N THR A 172 15.53 5.78 -30.49
CA THR A 172 16.60 5.25 -31.34
C THR A 172 17.94 5.95 -31.06
N GLU A 173 17.93 7.29 -30.95
CA GLU A 173 19.12 8.07 -30.64
C GLU A 173 19.64 7.78 -29.22
N LEU A 174 18.75 7.60 -28.22
CA LEU A 174 19.09 7.19 -26.85
C LEU A 174 19.76 5.81 -26.84
N LEU A 175 19.18 4.81 -27.49
CA LEU A 175 19.73 3.44 -27.55
C LEU A 175 21.08 3.39 -28.26
N SER A 176 21.30 4.27 -29.24
CA SER A 176 22.58 4.39 -29.95
C SER A 176 23.65 5.19 -29.19
N GLY A 177 23.30 5.80 -28.04
CA GLY A 177 24.21 6.63 -27.24
C GLY A 177 24.50 8.01 -27.83
N ARG A 178 23.79 8.43 -28.87
CA ARG A 178 23.94 9.74 -29.53
C ARG A 178 23.18 10.86 -28.84
N LEU A 179 22.21 10.50 -28.00
CA LEU A 179 21.42 11.42 -27.19
C LEU A 179 21.51 11.03 -25.71
N THR A 180 21.60 12.01 -24.81
CA THR A 180 21.57 11.77 -23.37
C THR A 180 20.13 11.76 -22.85
N VAL A 181 19.88 11.02 -21.76
CA VAL A 181 18.54 10.93 -21.14
C VAL A 181 17.99 12.32 -20.78
N THR A 182 18.84 13.20 -20.24
CA THR A 182 18.45 14.57 -19.88
C THR A 182 18.00 15.37 -21.10
N LEU A 183 18.78 15.35 -22.18
CA LEU A 183 18.47 16.12 -23.39
C LEU A 183 17.23 15.56 -24.11
N ALA A 184 17.04 14.24 -24.12
CA ALA A 184 15.82 13.60 -24.61
C ALA A 184 14.57 14.07 -23.85
N ALA A 185 14.64 14.10 -22.52
CA ALA A 185 13.54 14.57 -21.67
C ALA A 185 13.21 16.04 -21.93
N GLU A 186 14.22 16.93 -21.96
CA GLU A 186 14.03 18.35 -22.28
C GLU A 186 13.44 18.57 -23.67
N THR A 187 13.88 17.79 -24.66
CA THR A 187 13.37 17.86 -26.04
C THR A 187 11.89 17.48 -26.09
N LEU A 188 11.51 16.35 -25.48
CA LEU A 188 10.11 15.91 -25.44
C LEU A 188 9.22 16.89 -24.67
N LEU A 189 9.69 17.42 -23.53
CA LEU A 189 8.96 18.46 -22.78
C LEU A 189 8.81 19.74 -23.61
N GLY A 190 9.86 20.15 -24.33
CA GLY A 190 9.82 21.30 -25.23
C GLY A 190 8.86 21.11 -26.41
N ILE A 191 8.71 19.89 -26.93
CA ILE A 191 7.70 19.55 -27.95
C ILE A 191 6.29 19.62 -27.36
N TYR A 192 6.09 19.12 -26.14
CA TYR A 192 4.78 19.10 -25.49
C TYR A 192 4.25 20.51 -25.14
N HIS A 193 5.14 21.46 -24.83
CA HIS A 193 4.77 22.82 -24.46
C HIS A 193 4.52 23.77 -25.64
N ARG A 194 4.72 23.33 -26.88
CA ARG A 194 4.46 24.11 -28.10
C ARG A 194 3.06 23.84 -28.64
#